data_AF-A0A251U378-F1
#
_entry.id   AF-A0A251U378-F1
#
_cell.length_a   1.000
_cell.length_b   1.000
_cell.length_c   1.000
_cell.angle_alpha   90.00
_cell.angle_beta   90.00
_cell.angle_gamma   90.00
#
_symmetry.space_group_name_H-M   'P 1'
#
loop_
_entity.id
_entity.type
_entity.pdbx_description
1 polymer ?
#
loop_
_entity_poly.entity_id
_entity_poly.type
_entity_poly.pdbx_seq_one_letter_code
_entity_poly.pdbx_strand_id
1 'polypeptide(L)'
;MSGVQLAMAPGSEPGKPLAADPKAHHHPQQDAGGGMMGSLRYIELQLVAFVMVFSAIGLVPLFDLVFPAITTAYLLLLSRLAFPGAAKSKEIIQASGMLRFYSIMGTVIGLFLPLAYVLGGFARGDNEAVRSATPQLFLLSFQILTENVVSGLSLFSAPVRALVPLLYTVRRLFVILDWIQDVWVNKSLGQNAPIQDIAWYWFGVSLAVTNLAYFSINISAFLIPYFLPRAFELHFKERYEREAKLAADKSQSETKDKKFD
;
A
#
# COMPACT_ATOMS: atom_id res chain seq x y z
N MET A 1 16.18 1.95 -22.84
CA MET A 1 15.64 0.77 -23.52
C MET A 1 14.13 0.81 -23.36
N SER A 2 13.45 1.22 -24.43
CA SER A 2 12.02 1.54 -24.51
C SER A 2 11.29 0.36 -25.12
N GLY A 3 10.11 0.00 -24.60
CA GLY A 3 9.31 -1.13 -25.06
C GLY A 3 7.82 -0.82 -25.01
N VAL A 4 7.38 0.10 -25.86
CA VAL A 4 5.96 0.31 -26.20
C VAL A 4 5.63 -0.68 -27.31
N GLN A 5 4.79 -1.69 -27.04
CA GLN A 5 4.26 -2.56 -28.09
C GLN A 5 2.89 -2.04 -28.56
N LEU A 6 2.92 -1.47 -29.77
CA LEU A 6 1.78 -1.23 -30.65
C LEU A 6 1.21 -2.59 -31.06
N ALA A 7 -0.05 -2.88 -30.73
CA ALA A 7 -0.79 -3.96 -31.36
C ALA A 7 -1.39 -3.43 -32.68
N MET A 8 -0.74 -3.76 -33.79
CA MET A 8 -1.31 -3.63 -35.13
C MET A 8 -2.35 -4.73 -35.34
N ALA A 9 -3.56 -4.35 -35.73
CA ALA A 9 -4.56 -5.26 -36.29
C ALA A 9 -4.16 -5.62 -37.73
N PRO A 10 -4.22 -6.91 -38.15
CA PRO A 10 -4.06 -7.25 -39.55
C PRO A 10 -5.38 -7.01 -40.30
N GLY A 11 -5.23 -6.37 -41.46
CA GLY A 11 -6.31 -5.92 -42.33
C GLY A 11 -7.13 -7.04 -42.96
N SER A 12 -8.34 -6.65 -43.31
CA SER A 12 -9.35 -7.38 -44.08
C SER A 12 -9.14 -7.22 -45.58
N GLU A 13 -9.16 -8.33 -46.35
CA GLU A 13 -9.70 -8.37 -47.71
C GLU A 13 -10.33 -9.75 -48.04
N PRO A 14 -11.31 -9.82 -48.97
CA PRO A 14 -12.36 -10.86 -49.02
C PRO A 14 -12.30 -11.79 -50.26
N GLY A 15 -12.82 -13.03 -50.16
CA GLY A 15 -13.12 -13.82 -51.37
C GLY A 15 -13.37 -15.34 -51.24
N LYS A 16 -14.66 -15.72 -51.24
CA LYS A 16 -15.31 -16.96 -51.74
C LYS A 16 -15.14 -18.33 -51.00
N PRO A 17 -16.12 -19.27 -51.16
CA PRO A 17 -16.66 -20.07 -50.07
C PRO A 17 -16.68 -21.61 -50.30
N LEU A 18 -17.27 -22.31 -49.31
CA LEU A 18 -17.67 -23.72 -49.19
C LEU A 18 -16.59 -24.74 -48.79
N ALA A 19 -16.66 -25.24 -47.56
CA ALA A 19 -17.12 -26.60 -47.25
C ALA A 19 -17.24 -26.79 -45.72
N ALA A 20 -18.29 -27.48 -45.28
CA ALA A 20 -18.57 -27.78 -43.88
C ALA A 20 -17.81 -29.02 -43.40
N ASP A 21 -17.27 -28.97 -42.17
CA ASP A 21 -17.15 -30.17 -41.33
C ASP A 21 -17.09 -29.76 -39.82
N PRO A 22 -17.89 -30.35 -38.91
CA PRO A 22 -17.93 -29.95 -37.51
C PRO A 22 -17.12 -30.92 -36.65
N LYS A 23 -15.94 -30.49 -36.16
CA LYS A 23 -15.29 -31.13 -35.00
C LYS A 23 -14.77 -30.08 -34.03
N ALA A 24 -15.50 -29.98 -32.92
CA ALA A 24 -15.18 -29.16 -31.77
C ALA A 24 -13.84 -29.58 -31.16
N HIS A 25 -12.86 -28.67 -31.18
CA HIS A 25 -11.68 -28.74 -30.33
C HIS A 25 -12.04 -28.20 -28.95
N HIS A 26 -12.13 -29.08 -27.95
CA HIS A 26 -11.95 -28.69 -26.55
C HIS A 26 -10.45 -28.75 -26.23
N HIS A 27 -9.81 -27.59 -26.22
CA HIS A 27 -8.59 -27.38 -25.44
C HIS A 27 -9.00 -26.73 -24.12
N PRO A 28 -8.77 -27.35 -22.96
CA PRO A 28 -8.86 -26.65 -21.70
C PRO A 28 -7.74 -25.61 -21.69
N GLN A 29 -8.15 -24.35 -21.73
CA GLN A 29 -7.30 -23.19 -21.56
C GLN A 29 -6.67 -23.27 -20.17
N GLN A 30 -5.44 -23.76 -20.13
CA GLN A 30 -4.61 -23.81 -18.93
C GLN A 30 -4.37 -22.38 -18.42
N ASP A 31 -4.51 -22.26 -17.11
CA ASP A 31 -4.28 -21.09 -16.28
C ASP A 31 -3.02 -20.30 -16.67
N ALA A 32 -3.21 -19.19 -17.39
CA ALA A 32 -2.24 -18.11 -17.48
C ALA A 32 -2.35 -17.14 -16.28
N GLY A 33 -2.68 -17.66 -15.09
CA GLY A 33 -2.81 -16.89 -13.83
C GLY A 33 -1.57 -16.94 -12.92
N GLY A 34 -0.57 -17.76 -13.24
CA GLY A 34 0.57 -18.04 -12.34
C GLY A 34 1.71 -17.02 -12.32
N GLY A 35 1.81 -16.11 -13.29
CA GLY A 35 2.97 -15.22 -13.44
C GLY A 35 2.96 -13.97 -12.54
N MET A 36 1.79 -13.39 -12.28
CA MET A 36 1.66 -12.17 -11.46
C MET A 36 1.45 -12.47 -9.98
N MET A 37 0.96 -13.67 -9.64
CA MET A 37 0.75 -14.09 -8.26
C MET A 37 2.08 -14.48 -7.58
N GLY A 38 3.07 -14.91 -8.35
CA GLY A 38 4.42 -15.20 -7.86
C GLY A 38 5.26 -13.96 -7.54
N SER A 39 5.11 -12.86 -8.29
CA SER A 39 5.87 -11.63 -8.06
C SER A 39 5.43 -10.89 -6.79
N LEU A 40 4.13 -10.88 -6.50
CA LEU A 40 3.59 -10.32 -5.24
C LEU A 40 4.13 -11.07 -4.01
N ARG A 41 4.16 -12.40 -4.08
CA ARG A 41 4.69 -13.25 -3.00
C ARG A 41 6.19 -13.03 -2.77
N TYR A 42 6.95 -12.75 -3.83
CA TYR A 42 8.38 -12.44 -3.73
C TYR A 42 8.64 -11.06 -3.10
N ILE A 43 7.86 -10.04 -3.49
CA ILE A 43 7.92 -8.70 -2.89
C ILE A 43 7.56 -8.77 -1.41
N GLU A 44 6.51 -9.51 -1.05
CA GLU A 44 6.14 -9.75 0.36
C GLU A 44 7.25 -10.44 1.14
N LEU A 45 7.86 -11.50 0.58
CA LEU A 45 9.00 -12.17 1.21
C LEU A 45 10.18 -11.21 1.41
N GLN A 46 10.47 -10.36 0.44
CA GLN A 46 11.55 -9.40 0.51
C GLN A 46 11.28 -8.30 1.54
N LEU A 47 10.03 -7.84 1.65
CA LEU A 47 9.61 -6.89 2.69
C LEU A 47 9.69 -7.52 4.08
N VAL A 48 9.27 -8.78 4.23
CA VAL A 48 9.41 -9.54 5.49
C VAL A 48 10.88 -9.74 5.85
N ALA A 49 11.73 -10.07 4.88
CA ALA A 49 13.17 -10.20 5.10
C ALA A 49 13.78 -8.87 5.56
N PHE A 50 13.42 -7.77 4.90
CA PHE A 50 13.86 -6.42 5.26
C PHE A 50 13.41 -6.02 6.68
N VAL A 51 12.14 -6.29 7.01
CA VAL A 51 11.57 -6.13 8.35
C VAL A 51 12.34 -6.94 9.39
N MET A 52 12.61 -8.22 9.12
CA MET A 52 13.35 -9.09 10.05
C MET A 52 14.77 -8.60 10.26
N VAL A 53 15.46 -8.18 9.19
CA VAL A 53 16.83 -7.64 9.29
C VAL A 53 16.85 -6.40 10.17
N PHE A 54 15.97 -5.43 9.95
CA PHE A 54 15.94 -4.22 10.79
C PHE A 54 15.49 -4.48 12.23
N SER A 55 14.59 -5.43 12.44
CA SER A 55 14.19 -5.87 13.78
C SER A 55 15.34 -6.53 14.53
N ALA A 56 16.08 -7.41 13.85
CA ALA A 56 17.16 -8.21 14.45
C ALA A 56 18.40 -7.38 14.79
N ILE A 57 18.67 -6.31 14.05
CA ILE A 57 19.82 -5.42 14.31
C ILE A 57 19.53 -4.44 15.48
N GLY A 58 18.29 -4.41 16.01
CA GLY A 58 17.94 -3.55 17.15
C GLY A 58 17.92 -2.05 16.82
N LEU A 59 17.86 -1.70 15.53
CA LEU A 59 17.80 -0.32 15.05
C LEU A 59 16.39 0.28 15.17
N VAL A 60 15.39 -0.56 15.44
CA VAL A 60 13.99 -0.17 15.57
C VAL A 60 13.61 -0.12 17.04
N PRO A 61 13.07 1.01 17.55
CA PRO A 61 12.57 1.12 18.91
C PRO A 61 11.51 0.05 19.22
N LEU A 62 11.46 -0.44 20.46
CA LEU A 62 10.51 -1.48 20.88
C LEU A 62 9.05 -1.09 20.60
N PHE A 63 8.72 0.19 20.78
CA PHE A 63 7.38 0.69 20.49
C PHE A 63 7.02 0.54 19.00
N ASP A 64 7.95 0.84 18.09
CA ASP A 64 7.75 0.64 16.66
C ASP A 64 7.65 -0.85 16.32
N LEU A 65 8.39 -1.71 17.01
CA LEU A 65 8.33 -3.17 16.81
C LEU A 65 6.96 -3.76 17.19
N VAL A 66 6.37 -3.29 18.29
CA VAL A 66 5.07 -3.78 18.78
C VAL A 66 3.89 -3.12 18.06
N PHE A 67 4.07 -1.94 17.47
CA PHE A 67 3.02 -1.18 16.81
C PHE A 67 2.27 -1.95 15.70
N PRO A 68 2.92 -2.70 14.78
CA PRO A 68 2.24 -3.53 13.79
C PRO A 68 1.33 -4.59 14.41
N ALA A 69 1.74 -5.21 15.52
CA ALA A 69 0.95 -6.23 16.21
C ALA A 69 -0.32 -5.61 16.83
N ILE A 70 -0.18 -4.47 17.52
CA ILE A 70 -1.31 -3.72 18.08
C ILE A 70 -2.24 -3.25 16.96
N THR A 71 -1.69 -2.70 15.88
CA THR A 71 -2.45 -2.22 14.72
C THR A 71 -3.24 -3.35 14.09
N THR A 72 -2.63 -4.52 13.90
CA THR A 72 -3.31 -5.71 13.37
C THR A 72 -4.45 -6.15 14.27
N ALA A 73 -4.23 -6.24 15.58
CA ALA A 73 -5.27 -6.57 16.54
C ALA A 73 -6.44 -5.58 16.51
N TYR A 74 -6.14 -4.27 16.45
CA TYR A 74 -7.15 -3.21 16.34
C TYR A 74 -7.97 -3.32 15.05
N LEU A 75 -7.32 -3.56 13.91
CA LEU A 75 -8.00 -3.75 12.62
C LEU A 75 -8.91 -4.99 12.61
N LEU A 76 -8.50 -6.07 13.29
CA LEU A 76 -9.33 -7.26 13.46
C LEU A 76 -10.55 -7.01 14.35
N LEU A 77 -10.40 -6.20 15.41
CA LEU A 77 -11.53 -5.78 16.23
C LEU A 77 -12.50 -4.92 15.43
N LEU A 78 -11.99 -3.95 14.66
CA LEU A 78 -12.84 -3.10 13.82
C LEU A 78 -13.56 -3.87 12.72
N SER A 79 -12.91 -4.86 12.09
CA SER A 79 -13.54 -5.68 11.05
C SER A 79 -14.68 -6.55 11.59
N ARG A 80 -14.63 -6.92 12.88
CA ARG A 80 -15.66 -7.73 13.54
C ARG A 80 -16.77 -6.87 14.14
N LEU A 81 -16.42 -5.75 14.77
CA LEU A 81 -17.34 -4.95 15.59
C LEU A 81 -17.98 -3.80 14.82
N ALA A 82 -17.19 -3.02 14.06
CA ALA A 82 -17.66 -1.78 13.45
C ALA A 82 -18.03 -1.95 11.97
N PHE A 83 -17.22 -2.71 11.21
CA PHE A 83 -17.40 -2.87 9.76
C PHE A 83 -17.51 -4.34 9.35
N PRO A 84 -18.51 -5.08 9.86
CA PRO A 84 -18.70 -6.47 9.51
C PRO A 84 -19.06 -6.64 8.03
N GLY A 85 -18.37 -7.56 7.38
CA GLY A 85 -18.64 -7.98 6.00
C GLY A 85 -17.46 -7.79 5.04
N ALA A 86 -17.34 -8.72 4.11
CA ALA A 86 -16.34 -8.72 3.05
C ALA A 86 -16.65 -7.63 2.00
N ALA A 87 -15.64 -6.85 1.61
CA ALA A 87 -15.75 -5.95 0.47
C ALA A 87 -15.74 -6.77 -0.83
N LYS A 88 -16.71 -6.52 -1.72
CA LYS A 88 -16.70 -7.09 -3.08
C LYS A 88 -15.82 -6.25 -4.02
N SER A 89 -15.64 -4.96 -3.76
CA SER A 89 -14.76 -4.10 -4.55
C SER A 89 -13.29 -4.27 -4.18
N LYS A 90 -12.46 -4.49 -5.20
CA LYS A 90 -10.99 -4.60 -5.10
C LYS A 90 -10.30 -3.25 -5.27
N GLU A 91 -10.98 -2.23 -5.79
CA GLU A 91 -10.40 -0.91 -6.06
C GLU A 91 -11.20 0.20 -5.39
N ILE A 92 -10.57 0.91 -4.44
CA ILE A 92 -11.17 2.04 -3.72
C ILE A 92 -10.97 3.34 -4.52
N ILE A 93 -9.86 3.45 -5.28
CA ILE A 93 -9.52 4.62 -6.09
C ILE A 93 -8.87 4.17 -7.41
N GLN A 94 -9.44 4.63 -8.53
CA GLN A 94 -8.78 4.58 -9.83
C GLN A 94 -7.85 5.80 -9.95
N ALA A 95 -6.53 5.58 -10.04
CA ALA A 95 -5.55 6.65 -9.95
C ALA A 95 -5.51 7.53 -11.22
N SER A 96 -5.95 8.79 -11.09
CA SER A 96 -5.75 9.84 -12.10
C SER A 96 -4.27 10.22 -12.24
N GLY A 97 -3.89 10.87 -13.35
CA GLY A 97 -2.47 11.19 -13.64
C GLY A 97 -1.75 11.97 -12.53
N MET A 98 -2.45 12.91 -11.88
CA MET A 98 -1.89 13.68 -10.75
C MET A 98 -1.68 12.81 -9.50
N LEU A 99 -2.60 11.87 -9.23
CA LEU A 99 -2.48 10.93 -8.11
C LEU A 99 -1.35 9.92 -8.34
N ARG A 100 -1.11 9.53 -9.60
CA ARG A 100 0.06 8.72 -9.98
C ARG A 100 1.37 9.46 -9.74
N PHE A 101 1.47 10.72 -10.18
CA PHE A 101 2.66 11.53 -9.94
C PHE A 101 2.92 11.73 -8.44
N TYR A 102 1.87 12.06 -7.68
CA TYR A 102 1.93 12.18 -6.24
C TYR A 102 2.42 10.90 -5.55
N SER A 103 1.92 9.73 -5.99
CA SER A 103 2.32 8.42 -5.47
C SER A 103 3.78 8.07 -5.79
N ILE A 104 4.24 8.39 -7.01
CA ILE A 104 5.65 8.24 -7.40
C ILE A 104 6.54 9.12 -6.51
N MET A 105 6.18 10.38 -6.32
CA MET A 105 6.91 11.29 -5.44
C MET A 105 6.97 10.76 -4.00
N GLY A 106 5.86 10.24 -3.48
CA GLY A 106 5.82 9.60 -2.16
C GLY A 106 6.70 8.38 -2.04
N THR A 107 6.82 7.61 -3.11
CA THR A 107 7.73 6.44 -3.14
C THR A 107 9.19 6.89 -3.14
N VAL A 108 9.54 7.92 -3.91
CA VAL A 108 10.90 8.46 -3.93
C VAL A 108 11.27 9.05 -2.57
N ILE A 109 10.42 9.93 -2.03
CA ILE A 109 10.68 10.66 -0.77
C ILE A 109 10.59 9.73 0.45
N GLY A 110 9.61 8.81 0.46
CA GLY A 110 9.27 7.98 1.61
C GLY A 110 9.98 6.63 1.67
N LEU A 111 10.53 6.13 0.54
CA LEU A 111 11.22 4.83 0.46
C LEU A 111 12.65 4.96 -0.08
N PHE A 112 12.82 5.42 -1.32
CA PHE A 112 14.11 5.34 -2.00
C PHE A 112 15.17 6.24 -1.37
N LEU A 113 14.82 7.51 -1.07
CA LEU A 113 15.76 8.44 -0.45
C LEU A 113 16.14 8.02 0.99
N PRO A 114 15.20 7.64 1.88
CA PRO A 114 15.54 7.13 3.21
C PRO A 114 16.34 5.84 3.15
N LEU A 115 16.04 4.94 2.21
CA LEU A 115 16.85 3.73 2.00
C LEU A 115 18.28 4.06 1.57
N ALA A 116 18.45 4.97 0.62
CA ALA A 116 19.77 5.44 0.21
C ALA A 116 20.52 6.13 1.37
N TYR A 117 19.80 6.86 2.22
CA TYR A 117 20.38 7.48 3.42
C TYR A 117 20.86 6.44 4.43
N VAL A 118 20.08 5.39 4.69
CA VAL A 118 20.49 4.28 5.56
C VAL A 118 21.71 3.55 4.99
N LEU A 119 21.70 3.18 3.70
CA LEU A 119 22.83 2.51 3.06
C LEU A 119 24.09 3.40 3.03
N GLY A 120 23.93 4.69 2.75
CA GLY A 120 25.01 5.66 2.78
C GLY A 120 25.54 5.90 4.20
N GLY A 121 24.69 5.82 5.22
CA GLY A 121 25.06 5.87 6.63
C GLY A 121 25.89 4.64 7.03
N PHE A 122 25.46 3.44 6.64
CA PHE A 122 26.23 2.21 6.83
C PHE A 122 27.60 2.28 6.16
N ALA A 123 27.67 2.73 4.90
CA ALA A 123 28.93 2.84 4.16
C ALA A 123 29.91 3.86 4.79
N ARG A 124 29.39 4.86 5.52
CA ARG A 124 30.16 5.88 6.22
C ARG A 124 30.42 5.58 7.69
N GLY A 125 29.82 4.53 8.25
CA GLY A 125 29.86 4.25 9.69
C GLY A 125 29.03 5.21 10.55
N ASP A 126 28.10 5.95 9.95
CA ASP A 126 27.21 6.90 10.64
C ASP A 126 26.01 6.15 11.24
N ASN A 127 26.25 5.55 12.41
CA ASN A 127 25.24 4.76 13.12
C ASN A 127 24.01 5.57 13.52
N GLU A 128 24.14 6.88 13.74
CA GLU A 128 23.02 7.76 14.06
C GLU A 128 22.10 7.94 12.85
N ALA A 129 22.66 8.24 11.68
CA ALA A 129 21.86 8.35 10.45
C ALA A 129 21.08 7.06 10.15
N VAL A 130 21.74 5.91 10.34
CA VAL A 130 21.13 4.60 10.20
C VAL A 130 19.99 4.44 11.21
N ARG A 131 20.25 4.70 12.49
CA ARG A 131 19.29 4.50 13.57
C ARG A 131 18.06 5.41 13.45
N SER A 132 18.22 6.66 13.04
CA SER A 132 17.09 7.60 12.94
C SER A 132 16.19 7.31 11.74
N ALA A 133 16.72 6.84 10.60
CA ALA A 133 15.94 6.59 9.39
C ALA A 133 15.38 5.16 9.28
N THR A 134 15.97 4.18 9.99
CA THR A 134 15.54 2.77 9.92
C THR A 134 14.08 2.53 10.37
N PRO A 135 13.60 3.12 11.48
CA PRO A 135 12.22 2.90 11.94
C PRO A 135 11.18 3.34 10.92
N GLN A 136 11.46 4.39 10.13
CA GLN A 136 10.59 4.83 9.05
C GLN A 136 10.45 3.75 7.96
N LEU A 137 11.57 3.16 7.54
CA LEU A 137 11.58 2.11 6.52
C LEU A 137 10.91 0.83 7.03
N PHE A 138 11.15 0.47 8.29
CA PHE A 138 10.49 -0.64 8.95
C PHE A 138 8.96 -0.49 8.94
N LEU A 139 8.45 0.67 9.36
CA LEU A 139 7.01 0.94 9.37
C LEU A 139 6.41 0.93 7.96
N LEU A 140 7.15 1.43 6.96
CA LEU A 140 6.71 1.37 5.57
C LEU A 140 6.59 -0.07 5.06
N SER A 141 7.56 -0.92 5.37
CA SER A 141 7.50 -2.32 4.96
C SER A 141 6.35 -3.06 5.63
N PHE A 142 6.12 -2.83 6.92
CA PHE A 142 4.97 -3.40 7.63
C PHE A 142 3.63 -2.84 7.11
N GLN A 143 3.58 -1.57 6.75
CA GLN A 143 2.40 -0.97 6.13
C GLN A 143 2.08 -1.68 4.81
N ILE A 144 3.04 -1.80 3.89
CA ILE A 144 2.83 -2.47 2.59
C ILE A 144 2.42 -3.94 2.81
N LEU A 145 3.08 -4.65 3.74
CA LEU A 145 2.70 -6.01 4.08
C LEU A 145 1.26 -6.10 4.60
N THR A 146 0.88 -5.20 5.51
CA THR A 146 -0.47 -5.18 6.09
C THR A 146 -1.51 -4.84 5.02
N GLU A 147 -1.24 -3.85 4.17
CA GLU A 147 -2.13 -3.48 3.05
C GLU A 147 -2.31 -4.64 2.08
N ASN A 148 -1.25 -5.36 1.75
CA ASN A 148 -1.30 -6.53 0.88
C ASN A 148 -2.11 -7.67 1.51
N VAL A 149 -1.87 -7.99 2.79
CA VAL A 149 -2.62 -9.03 3.51
C VAL A 149 -4.11 -8.66 3.61
N VAL A 150 -4.43 -7.41 3.97
CA VAL A 150 -5.81 -6.94 4.15
C VAL A 150 -6.55 -6.79 2.80
N SER A 151 -5.83 -6.52 1.71
CA SER A 151 -6.40 -6.45 0.35
C SER A 151 -6.50 -7.83 -0.31
N GLY A 152 -5.56 -8.72 -0.03
CA GLY A 152 -5.55 -10.10 -0.54
C GLY A 152 -6.60 -10.99 0.14
N LEU A 153 -6.81 -10.78 1.44
CA LEU A 153 -7.91 -11.38 2.18
C LEU A 153 -9.16 -10.54 1.92
N SER A 154 -10.05 -11.00 1.02
CA SER A 154 -11.35 -10.37 0.74
C SER A 154 -12.25 -10.20 1.99
N LEU A 155 -11.81 -10.71 3.14
CA LEU A 155 -12.40 -10.62 4.46
C LEU A 155 -12.56 -9.18 5.00
N PHE A 156 -11.70 -8.25 4.60
CA PHE A 156 -11.71 -6.90 5.15
C PHE A 156 -12.53 -5.93 4.29
N SER A 157 -13.30 -5.08 4.96
CA SER A 157 -14.09 -4.02 4.34
C SER A 157 -13.23 -2.84 3.89
N ALA A 158 -13.73 -2.02 2.96
CA ALA A 158 -13.03 -0.85 2.46
C ALA A 158 -12.57 0.14 3.55
N PRO A 159 -13.33 0.43 4.63
CA PRO A 159 -12.90 1.32 5.69
C PRO A 159 -11.72 0.76 6.48
N VAL A 160 -11.74 -0.54 6.78
CA VAL A 160 -10.63 -1.21 7.48
C VAL A 160 -9.36 -1.17 6.64
N ARG A 161 -9.48 -1.40 5.31
CA ARG A 161 -8.36 -1.23 4.37
C ARG A 161 -7.83 0.20 4.35
N ALA A 162 -8.70 1.21 4.38
CA ALA A 162 -8.30 2.61 4.37
C ALA A 162 -7.64 3.06 5.69
N LEU A 163 -8.00 2.42 6.80
CA LEU A 163 -7.39 2.69 8.11
C LEU A 163 -5.95 2.19 8.21
N VAL A 164 -5.53 1.20 7.41
CA VAL A 164 -4.15 0.70 7.40
C VAL A 164 -3.15 1.82 7.08
N PRO A 165 -3.15 2.45 5.89
CA PRO A 165 -2.22 3.53 5.59
C PRO A 165 -2.39 4.72 6.53
N LEU A 166 -3.59 4.97 7.06
CA LEU A 166 -3.83 6.04 8.02
C LEU A 166 -3.06 5.82 9.33
N LEU A 167 -3.24 4.66 9.97
CA LEU A 167 -2.60 4.36 11.25
C LEU A 167 -1.08 4.33 11.12
N TYR A 168 -0.55 3.72 10.05
CA TYR A 168 0.89 3.71 9.79
C TYR A 168 1.44 5.11 9.47
N THR A 169 0.72 5.94 8.71
CA THR A 169 1.15 7.32 8.44
C THR A 169 1.17 8.17 9.71
N VAL A 170 0.17 8.02 10.60
CA VAL A 170 0.18 8.69 11.91
C VAL A 170 1.42 8.31 12.72
N ARG A 171 1.70 7.00 12.85
CA ARG A 171 2.90 6.56 13.60
C ARG A 171 4.18 7.05 12.95
N ARG A 172 4.25 7.03 11.62
CA ARG A 172 5.39 7.50 10.85
C ARG A 172 5.70 8.97 11.09
N LEU A 173 4.70 9.83 11.29
CA LEU A 173 4.95 11.24 11.63
C LEU A 173 5.73 11.38 12.93
N PHE A 174 5.41 10.60 13.98
CA PHE A 174 6.18 10.61 15.22
C PHE A 174 7.62 10.16 15.02
N VAL A 175 7.83 9.08 14.25
CA VAL A 175 9.18 8.61 13.90
C VAL A 175 9.97 9.67 13.12
N ILE A 176 9.34 10.39 12.20
CA ILE A 176 10.00 11.47 11.45
C ILE A 176 10.32 12.66 12.37
N LEU A 177 9.45 12.97 13.34
CA LEU A 177 9.73 14.02 14.33
C LEU A 177 10.94 13.65 15.19
N ASP A 178 11.04 12.40 15.63
CA ASP A 178 12.22 11.88 16.34
C ASP A 178 13.47 11.99 15.45
N TRP A 179 13.38 11.66 14.15
CA TRP A 179 14.48 11.82 13.20
C TRP A 179 14.90 13.29 13.03
N ILE A 180 13.95 14.22 12.94
CA ILE A 180 14.26 15.65 12.88
C ILE A 180 14.97 16.10 14.16
N GLN A 181 14.50 15.68 15.33
CA GLN A 181 15.17 15.99 16.59
C GLN A 181 16.61 15.46 16.61
N ASP A 182 16.83 14.22 16.17
CA ASP A 182 18.18 13.65 16.11
C ASP A 182 19.12 14.46 15.21
N VAL A 183 18.66 14.81 14.01
CA VAL A 183 19.53 15.51 13.05
C VAL A 183 19.74 16.98 13.43
N TRP A 184 18.76 17.65 14.05
CA TRP A 184 18.87 19.07 14.43
C TRP A 184 19.55 19.30 15.77
N VAL A 185 19.34 18.41 16.74
CA VAL A 185 19.74 18.65 18.14
C VAL A 185 20.96 17.81 18.51
N ASN A 186 21.05 16.57 18.03
CA ASN A 186 22.09 15.65 18.47
C ASN A 186 23.33 15.69 17.55
N LYS A 187 23.19 16.11 16.29
CA LYS A 187 24.31 16.27 15.36
C LYS A 187 24.82 17.70 15.29
N SER A 188 26.06 17.90 15.75
CA SER A 188 26.83 19.12 15.51
C SER A 188 27.95 18.88 14.50
N LEU A 189 28.04 19.73 13.47
CA LEU A 189 29.20 19.77 12.59
C LEU A 189 30.41 20.32 13.34
N GLY A 190 31.55 19.64 13.27
CA GLY A 190 32.82 20.16 13.78
C GLY A 190 33.24 21.43 13.02
N GLN A 191 33.92 22.36 13.69
CA GLN A 191 34.28 23.68 13.12
C GLN A 191 35.11 23.60 11.82
N ASN A 192 35.80 22.48 11.56
CA ASN A 192 36.60 22.23 10.35
C ASN A 192 36.13 20.99 9.57
N ALA A 193 34.83 20.69 9.59
CA ALA A 193 34.29 19.52 8.88
C ALA A 193 34.57 19.60 7.37
N PRO A 194 35.01 18.51 6.73
CA PRO A 194 35.18 18.48 5.29
C PRO A 194 33.84 18.70 4.58
N ILE A 195 33.88 19.24 3.37
CA ILE A 195 32.68 19.58 2.57
C ILE A 195 31.75 18.38 2.41
N GLN A 196 32.31 17.17 2.31
CA GLN A 196 31.55 15.93 2.20
C GLN A 196 30.66 15.65 3.42
N ASP A 197 31.15 15.93 4.63
CA ASP A 197 30.40 15.72 5.88
C ASP A 197 29.33 16.79 6.06
N ILE A 198 29.64 18.02 5.67
CA ILE A 198 28.67 19.12 5.62
C ILE A 198 27.52 18.77 4.66
N ALA A 199 27.84 18.30 3.45
CA ALA A 199 26.83 17.89 2.47
C ALA A 199 25.99 16.70 2.98
N TRP A 200 26.62 15.72 3.64
CA TRP A 200 25.93 14.57 4.22
C TRP A 200 24.95 14.97 5.33
N TYR A 201 25.38 15.88 6.22
CA TYR A 201 24.53 16.45 7.27
C TYR A 201 23.30 17.14 6.67
N TRP A 202 23.50 18.06 5.71
CA TRP A 202 22.41 18.78 5.06
C TRP A 202 21.49 17.88 4.25
N PHE A 203 22.02 16.80 3.67
CA PHE A 203 21.20 15.78 3.00
C PHE A 203 20.25 15.11 3.99
N GLY A 204 20.74 14.70 5.17
CA GLY A 204 19.90 14.13 6.23
C GLY A 204 18.83 15.11 6.73
N VAL A 205 19.21 16.37 7.01
CA VAL A 205 18.28 17.44 7.43
C VAL A 205 17.17 17.62 6.40
N SER A 206 17.55 17.84 5.15
CA SER A 206 16.62 18.13 4.06
C SER A 206 15.68 16.96 3.83
N LEU A 207 16.20 15.73 3.93
CA LEU A 207 15.42 14.53 3.75
C LEU A 207 14.37 14.33 4.86
N ALA A 208 14.75 14.54 6.12
CA ALA A 208 13.83 14.43 7.25
C ALA A 208 12.71 15.49 7.17
N VAL A 209 13.05 16.75 6.88
CA VAL A 209 12.08 17.85 6.71
C VAL A 209 11.14 17.60 5.54
N THR A 210 11.67 17.15 4.39
CA THR A 210 10.87 16.83 3.20
C THR A 210 9.90 15.68 3.48
N ASN A 211 10.34 14.65 4.20
CA ASN A 211 9.47 13.55 4.64
C ASN A 211 8.35 14.04 5.55
N LEU A 212 8.67 14.88 6.54
CA LEU A 212 7.65 15.43 7.45
C LEU A 212 6.61 16.23 6.66
N ALA A 213 7.06 17.13 5.78
CA ALA A 213 6.17 17.93 4.96
C ALA A 213 5.26 17.05 4.08
N TYR A 214 5.86 16.07 3.38
CA TYR A 214 5.11 15.17 2.51
C TYR A 214 4.04 14.38 3.27
N PHE A 215 4.40 13.71 4.37
CA PHE A 215 3.45 12.90 5.12
C PHE A 215 2.42 13.75 5.90
N SER A 216 2.77 14.97 6.30
CA SER A 216 1.82 15.91 6.92
C SER A 216 0.76 16.40 5.92
N ILE A 217 1.18 16.70 4.69
CA ILE A 217 0.25 17.02 3.60
C ILE A 217 -0.58 15.78 3.24
N ASN A 218 0.06 14.60 3.18
CA ASN A 218 -0.62 13.35 2.90
C ASN A 218 -1.76 13.10 3.89
N ILE A 219 -1.52 13.26 5.18
CA ILE A 219 -2.54 13.01 6.20
C ILE A 219 -3.66 14.07 6.15
N SER A 220 -3.28 15.34 6.04
CA SER A 220 -4.20 16.48 6.19
C SER A 220 -5.02 16.77 4.93
N ALA A 221 -4.47 16.49 3.74
CA ALA A 221 -5.08 16.83 2.46
C ALA A 221 -5.58 15.61 1.66
N PHE A 222 -5.07 14.41 1.93
CA PHE A 222 -5.43 13.21 1.15
C PHE A 222 -6.06 12.09 1.99
N LEU A 223 -5.39 11.58 3.02
CA LEU A 223 -5.88 10.44 3.80
C LEU A 223 -7.19 10.76 4.54
N ILE A 224 -7.18 11.81 5.37
CA ILE A 224 -8.33 12.17 6.22
C ILE A 224 -9.48 12.78 5.41
N PRO A 225 -9.27 13.84 4.60
CA PRO A 225 -10.41 14.52 3.98
C PRO A 225 -10.96 13.82 2.74
N TYR A 226 -10.18 12.93 2.09
CA TYR A 226 -10.57 12.35 0.81
C TYR A 226 -10.64 10.82 0.84
N PHE A 227 -9.56 10.14 1.19
CA PHE A 227 -9.47 8.68 1.10
C PHE A 227 -10.40 7.98 2.08
N LEU A 228 -10.40 8.42 3.33
CA LEU A 228 -11.18 7.81 4.40
C LEU A 228 -12.71 7.99 4.21
N PRO A 229 -13.25 9.19 3.93
CA PRO A 229 -14.67 9.37 3.64
C PRO A 229 -15.15 8.53 2.46
N ARG A 230 -14.35 8.45 1.38
CA ARG A 230 -14.67 7.64 0.20
C ARG A 230 -14.74 6.15 0.51
N ALA A 231 -13.87 5.66 1.39
CA ALA A 231 -13.90 4.27 1.85
C ALA A 231 -15.16 3.96 2.68
N PHE A 232 -15.60 4.90 3.52
CA PHE A 232 -16.86 4.78 4.25
C PHE A 232 -18.07 4.79 3.32
N GLU A 233 -18.14 5.75 2.39
CA GLU A 233 -19.22 5.86 1.41
C GLU A 233 -19.39 4.57 0.61
N LEU A 234 -18.28 4.01 0.11
CA LEU A 234 -18.27 2.75 -0.63
C LEU A 234 -18.84 1.60 0.22
N HIS A 235 -18.43 1.50 1.48
CA HIS A 235 -18.89 0.45 2.37
C HIS A 235 -20.38 0.54 2.68
N PHE A 236 -20.87 1.74 3.00
CA PHE A 236 -22.29 1.93 3.30
C PHE A 236 -23.14 1.68 2.06
N LYS A 237 -22.70 2.14 0.88
CA LYS A 237 -23.39 1.85 -0.39
C LYS A 237 -23.47 0.34 -0.66
N GLU A 238 -22.35 -0.39 -0.55
CA GLU A 238 -22.33 -1.84 -0.72
C GLU A 238 -23.22 -2.58 0.30
N ARG A 239 -23.39 -2.01 1.50
CA ARG A 239 -24.29 -2.56 2.52
C ARG A 239 -25.75 -2.34 2.16
N TYR A 240 -26.15 -1.10 1.83
CA TYR A 240 -27.52 -0.79 1.42
C TYR A 240 -27.97 -1.60 0.21
N GLU A 241 -27.10 -1.78 -0.79
CA GLU A 241 -27.41 -2.60 -1.98
C GLU A 241 -27.61 -4.08 -1.63
N ARG A 242 -26.86 -4.61 -0.65
CA ARG A 242 -27.05 -5.99 -0.18
C ARG A 242 -28.38 -6.16 0.56
N GLU A 243 -28.70 -5.23 1.46
CA GLU A 243 -29.96 -5.25 2.21
C GLU A 243 -31.17 -5.12 1.27
N ALA A 244 -31.10 -4.25 0.26
CA ALA A 244 -32.14 -4.11 -0.75
C ALA A 244 -32.34 -5.38 -1.59
N LYS A 245 -31.25 -6.06 -2.00
CA LYS A 245 -31.33 -7.34 -2.73
C LYS A 245 -31.96 -8.45 -1.90
N LEU A 246 -31.56 -8.57 -0.63
CA LEU A 246 -32.14 -9.56 0.29
C LEU A 246 -33.64 -9.32 0.52
N ALA A 247 -34.08 -8.06 0.64
CA ALA A 247 -35.48 -7.71 0.78
C ALA A 247 -36.29 -8.03 -0.51
N ALA A 248 -35.71 -7.76 -1.68
CA ALA A 248 -36.32 -8.09 -2.97
C ALA A 248 -36.46 -9.62 -3.17
N ASP A 249 -35.40 -10.38 -2.86
CA ASP A 249 -35.40 -11.84 -2.97
C ASP A 249 -36.44 -12.47 -2.03
N LYS A 250 -36.53 -11.97 -0.79
CA LYS A 250 -37.56 -12.40 0.17
C LYS A 250 -38.98 -12.15 -0.37
N SER A 251 -39.24 -10.95 -0.89
CA SER A 251 -40.55 -10.60 -1.46
C SER A 251 -40.92 -11.47 -2.67
N GLN A 252 -39.94 -11.82 -3.51
CA GLN A 252 -40.15 -12.74 -4.63
C GLN A 252 -40.43 -14.17 -4.18
N SER A 253 -39.79 -14.65 -3.12
CA SER A 253 -40.06 -15.99 -2.56
C SER A 253 -41.49 -16.09 -1.99
N GLU A 254 -41.92 -15.11 -1.21
CA GLU A 254 -43.29 -15.06 -0.64
C GLU A 254 -44.37 -14.96 -1.72
N THR A 255 -44.07 -14.28 -2.83
CA THR A 255 -45.00 -14.16 -3.98
C THR A 255 -45.09 -15.46 -4.77
N LYS A 256 -44.00 -16.24 -4.85
CA LYS A 256 -44.02 -17.56 -5.50
C LYS A 256 -44.82 -18.57 -4.69
N ASP A 257 -44.65 -18.62 -3.37
CA ASP A 257 -45.35 -19.58 -2.51
C ASP A 257 -46.88 -19.38 -2.57
N LYS A 258 -47.36 -18.13 -2.55
CA LYS A 258 -48.79 -17.80 -2.72
C LYS A 258 -49.39 -18.16 -4.08
N LYS A 259 -48.58 -18.48 -5.09
CA LYS A 259 -49.05 -18.86 -6.42
C LYS A 259 -49.19 -20.37 -6.60
N PHE A 260 -48.72 -21.16 -5.62
CA PHE A 260 -48.76 -22.61 -5.63
C PHE A 260 -49.76 -23.21 -4.61
N ASP A 261 -50.45 -22.37 -3.83
CA ASP A 261 -51.64 -22.70 -3.05
C ASP A 261 -52.93 -22.30 -3.80
#